data_AF-A0A5N8WU70-F1
#
_entry.id   AF-A0A5N8WU70-F1
#
_cell.length_a   1.000
_cell.length_b   1.000
_cell.length_c   1.000
_cell.angle_alpha   90.00
_cell.angle_beta   90.00
_cell.angle_gamma   90.00
#
_symmetry.space_group_name_H-M   'P 1'
#
loop_
_entity.id
_entity.type
_entity.pdbx_description
1 polymer ?
#
loop_
_entity_poly.entity_id
_entity_poly.type
_entity_poly.pdbx_seq_one_letter_code
_entity_poly.pdbx_strand_id
1 'polypeptide(L)'
;MNYNMKRRVAALLAVPALLFTAACGSDGGGSGESAGGVAQVKGKVGAKPEISVPKDAEPSKKTVVETVSEGSGTAIKASDFVRLDWTVEKWEGAQELGGTWAAATGEKTPRRQSVEQIGKASQQMPGKVLDALKGKKPGSRILVQGTAGDLLGKSLNPSSGISANDVLIWVVDPVGAASVDAKAEVKGEQAAPEAGMPEVSAPSQKAATITIPKGAKAPKELKEQVLIKGDGKKVEAGQALIAQYTGVKWEDGKKFDSSWDHGGATAFQIGTGSVVAGWDKGLVGKNVGDRVLLVIPPSLGYGANPSSELAKNTLVFVVDILGTA
;
A
#
# COMPACT_ATOMS: atom_id res chain seq x y z
N MET A 1 -17.70 -47.78 53.76
CA MET A 1 -16.32 -47.33 54.00
C MET A 1 -16.17 -45.90 53.49
N ASN A 2 -16.12 -44.98 54.46
CA ASN A 2 -15.75 -43.56 54.50
C ASN A 2 -15.62 -42.72 53.20
N TYR A 3 -16.53 -41.74 53.15
CA TYR A 3 -16.33 -40.36 52.71
C TYR A 3 -15.01 -39.77 53.27
N ASN A 4 -14.28 -39.00 52.46
CA ASN A 4 -13.40 -37.97 53.00
C ASN A 4 -13.38 -36.72 52.13
N MET A 5 -13.49 -35.59 52.82
CA MET A 5 -13.91 -34.29 52.34
C MET A 5 -12.84 -33.23 52.66
N LYS A 6 -12.64 -32.29 51.72
CA LYS A 6 -12.04 -30.94 51.86
C LYS A 6 -10.55 -30.82 52.23
N ARG A 7 -9.79 -30.03 51.44
CA ARG A 7 -9.60 -28.57 51.62
C ARG A 7 -8.80 -27.97 50.46
N ARG A 8 -9.33 -26.87 49.90
CA ARG A 8 -8.64 -25.94 48.98
C ARG A 8 -7.80 -24.98 49.83
N VAL A 9 -6.57 -24.69 49.40
CA VAL A 9 -5.77 -23.56 49.90
C VAL A 9 -5.39 -22.71 48.69
N ALA A 10 -5.87 -21.47 48.69
CA ALA A 10 -5.47 -20.41 47.78
C ALA A 10 -4.21 -19.74 48.33
N ALA A 11 -3.21 -19.52 47.48
CA ALA A 11 -2.05 -18.69 47.81
C ALA A 11 -2.17 -17.36 47.06
N LEU A 12 -2.47 -16.29 47.82
CA LEU A 12 -2.33 -14.91 47.38
C LEU A 12 -0.83 -14.54 47.37
N LEU A 13 -0.31 -14.12 46.22
CA LEU A 13 0.98 -13.44 46.12
C LEU A 13 0.75 -11.93 46.28
N ALA A 14 1.14 -11.41 47.45
CA ALA A 14 1.27 -9.99 47.72
C ALA A 14 2.64 -9.51 47.21
N VAL A 15 2.65 -8.45 46.40
CA VAL A 15 3.88 -7.72 46.02
C VAL A 15 3.84 -6.36 46.73
N PRO A 16 4.92 -5.93 47.43
CA PRO A 16 4.88 -4.75 48.29
C PRO A 16 5.02 -3.45 47.50
N ALA A 17 4.22 -2.46 47.88
CA ALA A 17 4.42 -1.07 47.54
C ALA A 17 5.63 -0.51 48.30
N LEU A 18 6.56 0.12 47.57
CA LEU A 18 7.67 0.90 48.13
C LEU A 18 7.44 2.37 47.75
N LEU A 19 7.29 3.21 48.77
CA LEU A 19 7.13 4.66 48.68
C LEU A 19 8.27 5.39 49.42
N PHE A 20 8.78 6.42 48.73
CA PHE A 20 9.54 7.61 49.14
C PHE A 20 10.94 7.50 49.76
N THR A 21 11.90 8.17 49.11
CA THR A 21 12.63 9.31 49.72
C THR A 21 13.05 10.33 48.65
N ALA A 22 12.79 11.60 48.94
CA ALA A 22 13.31 12.75 48.22
C ALA A 22 14.83 12.93 48.45
N ALA A 23 15.54 13.41 47.43
CA ALA A 23 16.87 13.99 47.57
C ALA A 23 16.95 15.25 46.69
N CYS A 24 17.19 16.40 47.32
CA CYS A 24 17.56 17.65 46.68
C CYS A 24 19.07 17.70 46.46
N GLY A 25 19.48 18.32 45.35
CA GLY A 25 20.69 19.16 45.30
C GLY A 25 21.76 18.75 44.30
N SER A 26 21.78 19.45 43.14
CA SER A 26 22.87 20.38 42.75
C SER A 26 23.02 20.49 41.23
N ASP A 27 22.84 21.73 40.77
CA ASP A 27 23.08 22.33 39.46
C ASP A 27 24.09 21.66 38.50
N GLY A 28 23.58 21.39 37.31
CA GLY A 28 24.34 21.30 36.07
C GLY A 28 23.47 21.82 34.95
N GLY A 29 23.52 23.13 34.69
CA GLY A 29 22.73 23.81 33.67
C GLY A 29 23.01 23.30 32.26
N GLY A 30 22.24 22.31 31.83
CA GLY A 30 21.97 22.06 30.43
C GLY A 30 20.77 22.90 30.04
N SER A 31 20.96 23.89 29.17
CA SER A 31 19.88 24.58 28.47
C SER A 31 19.07 23.54 27.69
N GLY A 32 18.03 23.00 28.31
CA GLY A 32 17.07 22.13 27.65
C GLY A 32 16.36 22.94 26.58
N GLU A 33 16.67 22.66 25.31
CA GLU A 33 15.69 22.90 24.24
C GLU A 33 14.37 22.31 24.75
N SER A 34 13.35 23.15 24.94
CA SER A 34 12.01 22.65 25.22
C SER A 34 11.66 21.68 24.08
N ALA A 35 11.53 20.39 24.40
CA ALA A 35 11.06 19.42 23.43
C ALA A 35 9.66 19.88 23.02
N GLY A 36 9.54 20.44 21.81
CA GLY A 36 8.27 20.98 21.34
C GLY A 36 7.19 19.91 21.30
N GLY A 37 5.93 20.33 21.35
CA GLY A 37 4.78 19.46 21.44
C GLY A 37 4.68 18.46 20.27
N VAL A 38 4.25 17.24 20.60
CA VAL A 38 3.96 16.17 19.64
C VAL A 38 2.47 15.86 19.72
N ALA A 39 1.84 15.66 18.56
CA ALA A 39 0.44 15.31 18.49
C ALA A 39 0.21 13.90 19.05
N GLN A 40 -0.92 13.69 19.72
CA GLN A 40 -1.32 12.39 20.21
C GLN A 40 -2.21 11.70 19.19
N VAL A 41 -2.04 10.39 19.04
CA VAL A 41 -2.81 9.57 18.10
C VAL A 41 -3.50 8.45 18.84
N LYS A 42 -4.82 8.33 18.63
CA LYS A 42 -5.67 7.28 19.22
C LYS A 42 -6.39 6.48 18.13
N GLY A 43 -7.04 5.42 18.58
CA GLY A 43 -7.81 4.51 17.72
C GLY A 43 -7.06 3.20 17.41
N LYS A 44 -7.82 2.19 17.00
CA LYS A 44 -7.28 0.89 16.62
C LYS A 44 -6.60 0.97 15.25
N VAL A 45 -5.48 0.27 15.07
CA VAL A 45 -4.87 0.05 13.75
C VAL A 45 -5.90 -0.51 12.79
N GLY A 46 -5.95 0.04 11.57
CA GLY A 46 -6.94 -0.36 10.56
C GLY A 46 -8.31 0.33 10.69
N ALA A 47 -8.49 1.21 11.68
CA ALA A 47 -9.58 2.18 11.74
C ALA A 47 -9.02 3.61 11.59
N LYS A 48 -9.84 4.56 11.12
CA LYS A 48 -9.43 5.96 10.98
C LYS A 48 -8.87 6.46 12.33
N PRO A 49 -7.63 6.97 12.38
CA PRO A 49 -7.04 7.48 13.61
C PRO A 49 -7.77 8.74 14.08
N GLU A 50 -7.75 8.97 15.39
CA GLU A 50 -8.10 10.27 15.98
C GLU A 50 -6.80 10.98 16.35
N ILE A 51 -6.57 12.15 15.76
CA ILE A 51 -5.40 12.99 16.02
C ILE A 51 -5.83 14.12 16.96
N SER A 52 -5.07 14.34 18.02
CA SER A 52 -5.31 15.44 18.96
C SER A 52 -4.03 16.19 19.27
N VAL A 53 -4.07 17.51 19.08
CA VAL A 53 -2.96 18.41 19.39
C VAL A 53 -3.08 18.88 20.85
N PRO A 54 -1.99 18.82 21.66
CA PRO A 54 -2.03 19.33 23.03
C PRO A 54 -2.39 20.82 23.07
N LYS A 55 -3.32 21.17 23.95
CA LYS A 55 -3.77 22.55 24.11
C LYS A 55 -2.60 23.44 24.56
N ASP A 56 -2.48 24.61 23.93
CA ASP A 56 -1.48 25.64 24.24
C ASP A 56 -0.01 25.21 24.04
N ALA A 57 0.25 24.07 23.37
CA ALA A 57 1.60 23.63 23.04
C ALA A 57 2.05 24.20 21.69
N GLU A 58 3.29 24.70 21.66
CA GLU A 58 3.98 24.94 20.39
C GLU A 58 4.45 23.61 19.81
N PRO A 59 4.27 23.36 18.50
CA PRO A 59 4.73 22.11 17.89
C PRO A 59 6.26 22.01 17.91
N SER A 60 6.76 20.78 17.94
CA SER A 60 8.17 20.52 17.62
C SER A 60 8.54 21.12 16.26
N LYS A 61 9.60 21.93 16.25
CA LYS A 61 10.21 22.48 15.03
C LYS A 61 11.11 21.46 14.31
N LYS A 62 11.46 20.36 14.99
CA LYS A 62 12.18 19.21 14.41
C LYS A 62 11.18 18.16 13.97
N THR A 63 11.51 17.41 12.92
CA THR A 63 10.71 16.26 12.50
C THR A 63 10.77 15.16 13.55
N VAL A 64 9.59 14.71 13.98
CA VAL A 64 9.37 13.66 14.97
C VAL A 64 8.78 12.46 14.27
N VAL A 65 9.33 11.27 14.56
CA VAL A 65 8.78 9.99 14.13
C VAL A 65 8.49 9.17 15.38
N GLU A 66 7.22 8.81 15.58
CA GLU A 66 6.78 8.00 16.73
C GLU A 66 6.09 6.73 16.23
N THR A 67 6.40 5.60 16.85
CA THR A 67 5.64 4.36 16.66
C THR A 67 4.57 4.29 17.72
N VAL A 68 3.37 4.73 17.35
CA VAL A 68 2.19 4.79 18.22
C VAL A 68 1.72 3.40 18.60
N SER A 69 1.81 2.46 17.66
CA SER A 69 1.61 1.04 17.92
C SER A 69 2.54 0.18 17.08
N GLU A 70 3.03 -0.90 17.68
CA GLU A 70 3.90 -1.86 17.02
C GLU A 70 3.11 -2.93 16.27
N GLY A 71 3.47 -3.14 15.01
CA GLY A 71 2.98 -4.22 14.18
C GLY A 71 3.71 -5.54 14.43
N SER A 72 3.41 -6.52 13.59
CA SER A 72 4.01 -7.85 13.68
C SER A 72 4.48 -8.34 12.30
N GLY A 73 5.30 -9.41 12.32
CA GLY A 73 5.90 -9.95 11.10
C GLY A 73 7.22 -9.29 10.73
N THR A 74 7.56 -9.38 9.45
CA THR A 74 8.85 -8.93 8.90
C THR A 74 8.91 -7.40 8.83
N ALA A 75 10.05 -6.84 9.20
CA ALA A 75 10.30 -5.41 9.06
C ALA A 75 10.35 -4.99 7.58
N ILE A 76 9.74 -3.86 7.27
CA ILE A 76 9.71 -3.22 5.95
C ILE A 76 11.13 -2.77 5.59
N LYS A 77 11.59 -3.16 4.42
CA LYS A 77 12.93 -2.88 3.89
C LYS A 77 12.88 -1.76 2.85
N ALA A 78 14.06 -1.27 2.48
CA ALA A 78 14.20 -0.44 1.29
C ALA A 78 13.70 -1.20 0.06
N SER A 79 13.03 -0.50 -0.85
CA SER A 79 12.46 -1.04 -2.10
C SER A 79 11.29 -2.03 -1.95
N ASP A 80 10.83 -2.32 -0.73
CA ASP A 80 9.60 -3.09 -0.52
C ASP A 80 8.38 -2.35 -1.08
N PHE A 81 7.45 -3.11 -1.63
CA PHE A 81 6.11 -2.63 -1.91
C PHE A 81 5.31 -2.68 -0.62
N VAL A 82 4.59 -1.61 -0.32
CA VAL A 82 3.81 -1.45 0.91
C VAL A 82 2.40 -1.01 0.56
N ARG A 83 1.42 -1.75 1.05
CA ARG A 83 0.02 -1.32 1.08
C ARG A 83 -0.24 -0.65 2.42
N LEU A 84 -0.75 0.58 2.40
CA LEU A 84 -0.88 1.38 3.61
C LEU A 84 -2.12 2.26 3.61
N ASP A 85 -2.52 2.64 4.81
CA ASP A 85 -3.45 3.72 5.06
C ASP A 85 -2.73 4.95 5.60
N TRP A 86 -3.25 6.12 5.27
CA TRP A 86 -2.72 7.36 5.81
C TRP A 86 -3.78 8.44 5.95
N THR A 87 -3.49 9.40 6.82
CA THR A 87 -4.14 10.70 6.87
C THR A 87 -3.10 11.77 7.22
N VAL A 88 -3.35 13.00 6.81
CA VAL A 88 -2.53 14.15 7.18
C VAL A 88 -3.41 15.30 7.64
N GLU A 89 -3.07 15.84 8.80
CA GLU A 89 -3.70 17.01 9.38
C GLU A 89 -2.69 18.15 9.57
N LYS A 90 -3.16 19.39 9.49
CA LYS A 90 -2.37 20.55 9.93
C LYS A 90 -2.48 20.67 11.46
N TRP A 91 -1.35 20.92 12.13
CA TRP A 91 -1.29 21.15 13.58
C TRP A 91 -2.25 22.26 14.02
N GLU A 92 -2.23 23.39 13.31
CA GLU A 92 -3.16 24.48 13.56
C GLU A 92 -4.54 24.17 12.97
N GLY A 93 -5.57 24.26 13.81
CA GLY A 93 -6.97 24.09 13.40
C GLY A 93 -7.43 22.66 13.17
N ALA A 94 -6.54 21.65 13.31
CA ALA A 94 -6.84 20.23 13.11
C ALA A 94 -7.55 19.95 11.77
N GLN A 95 -7.14 20.67 10.72
CA GLN A 95 -7.72 20.51 9.39
C GLN A 95 -7.15 19.26 8.72
N GLU A 96 -8.00 18.30 8.37
CA GLU A 96 -7.64 17.18 7.50
C GLU A 96 -7.38 17.67 6.07
N LEU A 97 -6.17 17.39 5.58
CA LEU A 97 -5.72 17.78 4.25
C LEU A 97 -5.87 16.63 3.24
N GLY A 98 -5.98 15.39 3.73
CA GLY A 98 -6.22 14.22 2.91
C GLY A 98 -6.01 12.89 3.65
N GLY A 99 -6.41 11.80 3.02
CA GLY A 99 -6.18 10.45 3.53
C GLY A 99 -6.90 9.37 2.72
N THR A 100 -6.68 8.11 3.10
CA THR A 100 -7.27 6.92 2.46
C THR A 100 -8.57 6.45 3.11
N TRP A 101 -9.03 7.12 4.18
CA TRP A 101 -10.16 6.70 5.00
C TRP A 101 -11.54 7.06 4.43
N ALA A 102 -11.60 7.57 3.20
CA ALA A 102 -12.86 7.71 2.48
C ALA A 102 -13.57 6.35 2.36
N ALA A 103 -14.90 6.35 2.46
CA ALA A 103 -15.69 5.12 2.42
C ALA A 103 -15.50 4.37 1.09
N ALA A 104 -15.58 3.03 1.15
CA ALA A 104 -15.60 2.20 -0.04
C ALA A 104 -16.85 2.48 -0.89
N THR A 105 -16.76 2.33 -2.21
CA THR A 105 -17.86 2.62 -3.15
C THR A 105 -18.93 1.51 -3.22
N GLY A 106 -19.09 0.73 -2.15
CA GLY A 106 -20.06 -0.36 -2.05
C GLY A 106 -19.82 -1.25 -0.84
N GLU A 107 -20.87 -1.92 -0.36
CA GLU A 107 -20.89 -2.67 0.91
C GLU A 107 -19.93 -3.87 0.95
N LYS A 108 -19.59 -4.45 -0.21
CA LYS A 108 -18.71 -5.63 -0.35
C LYS A 108 -17.33 -5.33 -0.95
N THR A 109 -17.08 -4.09 -1.35
CA THR A 109 -15.80 -3.71 -1.98
C THR A 109 -14.82 -3.28 -0.89
N PRO A 110 -13.60 -3.85 -0.84
CA PRO A 110 -12.59 -3.38 0.10
C PRO A 110 -12.29 -1.90 -0.12
N ARG A 111 -11.97 -1.20 0.97
CA ARG A 111 -11.62 0.22 0.91
C ARG A 111 -10.34 0.43 0.11
N ARG A 112 -10.28 1.53 -0.62
CA ARG A 112 -9.07 1.92 -1.33
C ARG A 112 -7.99 2.34 -0.34
N GLN A 113 -6.79 1.84 -0.58
CA GLN A 113 -5.59 2.10 0.18
C GLN A 113 -4.49 2.51 -0.80
N SER A 114 -3.48 3.20 -0.30
CA SER A 114 -2.32 3.53 -1.12
C SER A 114 -1.41 2.32 -1.22
N VAL A 115 -0.79 2.18 -2.39
CA VAL A 115 0.24 1.18 -2.65
C VAL A 115 1.48 1.92 -3.10
N GLU A 116 2.55 1.77 -2.33
CA GLU A 116 3.77 2.57 -2.44
C GLU A 116 4.98 1.66 -2.53
N GLN A 117 6.11 2.19 -3.03
CA GLN A 117 7.40 1.49 -2.99
C GLN A 117 8.42 2.32 -2.21
N ILE A 118 9.01 1.72 -1.17
CA ILE A 118 9.96 2.42 -0.30
C ILE A 118 11.18 2.87 -1.10
N GLY A 119 11.49 4.17 -1.04
CA GLY A 119 12.59 4.79 -1.77
C GLY A 119 12.25 5.19 -3.22
N LYS A 120 11.01 4.99 -3.68
CA LYS A 120 10.50 5.62 -4.90
C LYS A 120 9.71 6.88 -4.58
N ALA A 121 9.68 7.80 -5.54
CA ALA A 121 8.87 9.01 -5.41
C ALA A 121 7.37 8.64 -5.45
N SER A 122 6.64 9.06 -4.41
CA SER A 122 5.18 8.97 -4.39
C SER A 122 4.55 10.31 -4.79
N GLN A 123 3.43 10.23 -5.48
CA GLN A 123 2.59 11.40 -5.78
C GLN A 123 1.70 11.79 -4.60
N GLN A 124 1.46 10.87 -3.66
CA GLN A 124 0.49 11.04 -2.58
C GLN A 124 1.16 11.31 -1.23
N MET A 125 2.40 10.83 -1.05
CA MET A 125 3.09 10.87 0.24
C MET A 125 4.51 11.44 0.11
N PRO A 126 4.97 12.28 1.05
CA PRO A 126 6.34 12.77 1.03
C PRO A 126 7.33 11.63 1.26
N GLY A 127 8.48 11.68 0.57
CA GLY A 127 9.52 10.64 0.67
C GLY A 127 10.01 10.40 2.11
N LYS A 128 10.13 11.47 2.91
CA LYS A 128 10.50 11.35 4.34
C LYS A 128 9.46 10.58 5.18
N VAL A 129 8.18 10.73 4.85
CA VAL A 129 7.10 10.00 5.54
C VAL A 129 7.14 8.52 5.16
N LEU A 130 7.36 8.19 3.88
CA LEU A 130 7.57 6.80 3.45
C LEU A 130 8.83 6.19 4.07
N ASP A 131 9.93 6.93 4.12
CA ASP A 131 11.17 6.47 4.71
C ASP A 131 11.06 6.14 6.21
N ALA A 132 10.14 6.79 6.94
CA ALA A 132 9.86 6.51 8.33
C ALA A 132 9.27 5.09 8.56
N LEU A 133 8.77 4.45 7.50
CA LEU A 133 8.26 3.07 7.55
C LEU A 133 9.38 2.02 7.54
N LYS A 134 10.61 2.37 7.13
CA LYS A 134 11.74 1.43 7.11
C LYS A 134 12.02 0.91 8.52
N GLY A 135 12.14 -0.41 8.64
CA GLY A 135 12.32 -1.09 9.92
C GLY A 135 11.04 -1.28 10.73
N LYS A 136 9.94 -0.63 10.36
CA LYS A 136 8.61 -0.85 10.97
C LYS A 136 7.97 -2.11 10.41
N LYS A 137 6.95 -2.62 11.08
CA LYS A 137 6.28 -3.87 10.69
C LYS A 137 4.85 -3.60 10.21
N PRO A 138 4.31 -4.38 9.26
CA PRO A 138 2.89 -4.34 8.96
C PRO A 138 2.01 -4.45 10.22
N GLY A 139 0.93 -3.68 10.27
CA GLY A 139 0.07 -3.51 11.45
C GLY A 139 0.60 -2.51 12.48
N SER A 140 1.68 -1.78 12.20
CA SER A 140 2.10 -0.64 13.04
C SER A 140 1.22 0.59 12.75
N ARG A 141 1.23 1.56 13.66
CA ARG A 141 0.78 2.93 13.42
C ARG A 141 1.93 3.88 13.69
N ILE A 142 2.27 4.68 12.69
CA ILE A 142 3.42 5.59 12.72
C ILE A 142 2.91 7.02 12.63
N LEU A 143 3.31 7.86 13.57
CA LEU A 143 3.19 9.31 13.46
C LEU A 143 4.48 9.89 12.88
N VAL A 144 4.34 10.76 11.89
CA VAL A 144 5.42 11.60 11.37
C VAL A 144 4.96 13.05 11.43
N GLN A 145 5.52 13.83 12.33
CA GLN A 145 5.20 15.24 12.50
C GLN A 145 6.40 16.08 12.09
N GLY A 146 6.19 17.14 11.31
CA GLY A 146 7.26 18.03 10.90
C GLY A 146 6.74 19.23 10.11
N THR A 147 7.60 20.20 9.85
CA THR A 147 7.21 21.34 9.01
C THR A 147 6.97 20.88 7.58
N ALA A 148 6.04 21.53 6.88
CA ALA A 148 5.76 21.26 5.48
C ALA A 148 7.02 21.43 4.62
N GLY A 149 7.85 22.44 4.91
CA GLY A 149 9.12 22.66 4.25
C GLY A 149 10.10 21.51 4.45
N ASP A 150 10.17 20.93 5.66
CA ASP A 150 11.04 19.79 5.92
C ASP A 150 10.51 18.50 5.26
N LEU A 151 9.22 18.21 5.40
CA LEU A 151 8.61 16.97 4.94
C LEU A 151 8.40 16.92 3.42
N LEU A 152 7.82 17.96 2.85
CA LEU A 152 7.47 18.03 1.42
C LEU A 152 8.61 18.60 0.56
N GLY A 153 9.43 19.49 1.12
CA GLY A 153 10.52 20.13 0.40
C GLY A 153 10.06 20.72 -0.93
N LYS A 154 10.66 20.27 -2.03
CA LYS A 154 10.33 20.73 -3.39
C LYS A 154 8.93 20.31 -3.87
N SER A 155 8.31 19.33 -3.23
CA SER A 155 6.95 18.89 -3.55
C SER A 155 5.88 19.76 -2.90
N LEU A 156 6.25 20.76 -2.08
CA LEU A 156 5.30 21.70 -1.51
C LEU A 156 4.70 22.57 -2.63
N ASN A 157 3.42 22.39 -2.90
CA ASN A 157 2.69 23.16 -3.89
C ASN A 157 2.39 24.58 -3.35
N PRO A 158 2.90 25.66 -3.98
CA PRO A 158 2.63 27.03 -3.53
C PRO A 158 1.14 27.41 -3.55
N SER A 159 0.34 26.74 -4.38
CA SER A 159 -1.12 26.97 -4.47
C SER A 159 -1.94 26.14 -3.47
N SER A 160 -1.30 25.34 -2.61
CA SER A 160 -2.01 24.51 -1.62
C SER A 160 -2.56 25.30 -0.43
N GLY A 161 -2.12 26.54 -0.23
CA GLY A 161 -2.40 27.32 0.98
C GLY A 161 -1.60 26.86 2.21
N ILE A 162 -0.66 25.92 2.04
CA ILE A 162 0.24 25.43 3.09
C ILE A 162 1.57 26.19 3.00
N SER A 163 1.97 26.84 4.09
CA SER A 163 3.26 27.50 4.24
C SER A 163 4.36 26.50 4.59
N ALA A 164 5.60 26.76 4.20
CA ALA A 164 6.74 25.91 4.56
C ALA A 164 6.93 25.75 6.08
N ASN A 165 6.44 26.70 6.88
CA ASN A 165 6.51 26.65 8.35
C ASN A 165 5.31 25.94 9.00
N ASP A 166 4.27 25.63 8.23
CA ASP A 166 3.11 24.91 8.76
C ASP A 166 3.55 23.52 9.22
N VAL A 167 3.12 23.11 10.40
CA VAL A 167 3.41 21.77 10.91
C VAL A 167 2.33 20.80 10.46
N LEU A 168 2.76 19.72 9.81
CA LEU A 168 1.91 18.64 9.33
C LEU A 168 2.09 17.42 10.23
N ILE A 169 0.98 16.74 10.50
CA ILE A 169 0.92 15.50 11.28
C ILE A 169 0.43 14.40 10.34
N TRP A 170 1.35 13.55 9.92
CA TRP A 170 1.04 12.35 9.16
C TRP A 170 0.83 11.18 10.10
N VAL A 171 -0.25 10.44 9.92
CA VAL A 171 -0.45 9.15 10.56
C VAL A 171 -0.54 8.09 9.48
N VAL A 172 0.33 7.09 9.56
CA VAL A 172 0.48 6.05 8.54
C VAL A 172 0.39 4.67 9.17
N ASP A 173 -0.50 3.84 8.63
CA ASP A 173 -0.69 2.45 9.00
C ASP A 173 -0.22 1.55 7.84
N PRO A 174 1.03 1.06 7.84
CA PRO A 174 1.43 0.01 6.89
C PRO A 174 0.60 -1.25 7.16
N VAL A 175 -0.24 -1.65 6.21
CA VAL A 175 -1.16 -2.79 6.36
C VAL A 175 -0.51 -4.09 5.90
N GLY A 176 0.33 -4.02 4.87
CA GLY A 176 1.11 -5.16 4.38
C GLY A 176 2.32 -4.71 3.58
N ALA A 177 3.32 -5.58 3.48
CA ALA A 177 4.53 -5.32 2.73
C ALA A 177 5.08 -6.60 2.09
N ALA A 178 5.73 -6.45 0.94
CA ALA A 178 6.40 -7.55 0.26
C ALA A 178 7.64 -7.07 -0.51
N SER A 179 8.71 -7.86 -0.39
CA SER A 179 9.93 -7.70 -1.17
C SER A 179 9.79 -8.48 -2.47
N VAL A 180 9.78 -7.79 -3.61
CA VAL A 180 9.80 -8.41 -4.95
C VAL A 180 10.90 -7.73 -5.76
N ASP A 181 11.78 -8.52 -6.36
CA ASP A 181 12.83 -8.00 -7.25
C ASP A 181 12.21 -7.34 -8.47
N ALA A 182 12.73 -6.17 -8.87
CA ALA A 182 12.19 -5.42 -9.99
C ALA A 182 12.26 -6.19 -11.32
N LYS A 183 13.14 -7.18 -11.46
CA LYS A 183 13.27 -8.07 -12.62
C LYS A 183 12.72 -9.47 -12.38
N ALA A 184 12.00 -9.68 -11.27
CA ALA A 184 11.30 -10.94 -11.05
C ALA A 184 10.32 -11.21 -12.20
N GLU A 185 10.12 -12.48 -12.50
CA GLU A 185 9.24 -12.98 -13.55
C GLU A 185 8.67 -14.32 -13.11
N VAL A 186 7.51 -14.67 -13.67
CA VAL A 186 6.96 -16.01 -13.49
C VAL A 186 7.76 -16.98 -14.35
N LYS A 187 8.19 -18.09 -13.74
CA LYS A 187 8.91 -19.18 -14.39
C LYS A 187 8.02 -20.40 -14.49
N GLY A 188 8.15 -21.16 -15.56
CA GLY A 188 7.42 -22.39 -15.77
C GLY A 188 7.22 -22.70 -17.24
N GLU A 189 6.72 -23.89 -17.53
CA GLU A 189 6.25 -24.23 -18.86
C GLU A 189 4.99 -23.43 -19.17
N GLN A 190 5.03 -22.69 -20.29
CA GLN A 190 3.92 -21.87 -20.73
C GLN A 190 2.99 -22.69 -21.64
N ALA A 191 1.74 -22.85 -21.22
CA ALA A 191 0.70 -23.42 -22.06
C ALA A 191 0.45 -22.55 -23.30
N ALA A 192 0.10 -23.20 -24.40
CA ALA A 192 -0.34 -22.49 -25.60
C ALA A 192 -1.66 -21.73 -25.30
N PRO A 193 -1.81 -20.50 -25.81
CA PRO A 193 -3.09 -19.81 -25.75
C PRO A 193 -4.21 -20.61 -26.45
N GLU A 194 -5.41 -20.57 -25.87
CA GLU A 194 -6.60 -21.22 -26.42
C GLU A 194 -6.97 -20.64 -27.80
N ALA A 195 -7.72 -21.40 -28.59
CA ALA A 195 -8.13 -20.98 -29.92
C ALA A 195 -8.86 -19.63 -29.89
N GLY A 196 -8.36 -18.67 -30.67
CA GLY A 196 -8.91 -17.30 -30.73
C GLY A 196 -8.35 -16.33 -29.69
N MET A 197 -7.54 -16.80 -28.74
CA MET A 197 -6.77 -15.93 -27.85
C MET A 197 -5.48 -15.44 -28.55
N PRO A 198 -4.94 -14.27 -28.17
CA PRO A 198 -3.67 -13.79 -28.67
C PRO A 198 -2.50 -14.72 -28.35
N GLU A 199 -1.58 -14.86 -29.30
CA GLU A 199 -0.32 -15.58 -29.08
C GLU A 199 0.59 -14.76 -28.16
N VAL A 200 1.31 -15.46 -27.27
CA VAL A 200 2.16 -14.84 -26.26
C VAL A 200 3.56 -15.44 -26.30
N SER A 201 4.56 -14.58 -26.53
CA SER A 201 5.98 -14.91 -26.33
C SER A 201 6.54 -13.99 -25.26
N ALA A 202 7.02 -14.58 -24.17
CA ALA A 202 7.52 -13.85 -23.00
C ALA A 202 8.99 -14.20 -22.76
N PRO A 203 9.92 -13.51 -23.45
CA PRO A 203 11.35 -13.71 -23.25
C PRO A 203 11.76 -13.28 -21.83
N SER A 204 12.73 -13.98 -21.26
CA SER A 204 13.17 -13.73 -19.88
C SER A 204 13.60 -12.27 -19.68
N GLN A 205 13.12 -11.68 -18.58
CA GLN A 205 13.39 -10.31 -18.11
C GLN A 205 13.12 -9.21 -19.15
N LYS A 206 12.09 -9.40 -19.97
CA LYS A 206 11.68 -8.47 -21.02
C LYS A 206 10.16 -8.42 -21.13
N ALA A 207 9.65 -7.34 -21.75
CA ALA A 207 8.25 -7.23 -22.09
C ALA A 207 7.80 -8.38 -22.98
N ALA A 208 6.59 -8.90 -22.72
CA ALA A 208 6.00 -9.94 -23.55
C ALA A 208 5.63 -9.38 -24.92
N THR A 209 5.85 -10.18 -25.96
CA THR A 209 5.29 -9.93 -27.28
C THR A 209 3.93 -10.60 -27.36
N ILE A 210 2.91 -9.82 -27.69
CA ILE A 210 1.52 -10.27 -27.82
C ILE A 210 1.12 -10.10 -29.28
N THR A 211 0.71 -11.19 -29.93
CA THR A 211 0.32 -11.18 -31.35
C THR A 211 -1.17 -11.48 -31.48
N ILE A 212 -1.91 -10.49 -31.99
CA ILE A 212 -3.35 -10.60 -32.19
C ILE A 212 -3.64 -11.51 -33.40
N PRO A 213 -4.56 -12.49 -33.31
CA PRO A 213 -4.85 -13.39 -34.42
C PRO A 213 -5.42 -12.61 -35.62
N LYS A 214 -4.86 -12.84 -36.81
CA LYS A 214 -5.27 -12.13 -38.03
C LYS A 214 -6.73 -12.43 -38.36
N GLY A 215 -7.51 -11.37 -38.61
CA GLY A 215 -8.92 -11.48 -39.00
C GLY A 215 -9.88 -11.85 -37.84
N ALA A 216 -9.37 -12.06 -36.62
CA ALA A 216 -10.22 -12.32 -35.46
C ALA A 216 -10.89 -11.04 -34.96
N LYS A 217 -12.17 -11.16 -34.59
CA LYS A 217 -12.90 -10.08 -33.92
C LYS A 217 -12.56 -10.05 -32.44
N ALA A 218 -12.38 -8.86 -31.88
CA ALA A 218 -12.21 -8.67 -30.46
C ALA A 218 -13.40 -9.27 -29.66
N PRO A 219 -13.14 -10.05 -28.59
CA PRO A 219 -14.17 -10.50 -27.68
C PRO A 219 -14.96 -9.32 -27.09
N LYS A 220 -16.28 -9.48 -26.97
CA LYS A 220 -17.15 -8.50 -26.31
C LYS A 220 -17.22 -8.67 -24.79
N GLU A 221 -16.72 -9.79 -24.30
CA GLU A 221 -16.68 -10.16 -22.90
C GLU A 221 -15.22 -10.31 -22.46
N LEU A 222 -14.97 -10.21 -21.15
CA LEU A 222 -13.67 -10.53 -20.58
C LEU A 222 -13.31 -11.98 -20.93
N LYS A 223 -12.14 -12.19 -21.51
CA LYS A 223 -11.50 -13.51 -21.61
C LYS A 223 -10.24 -13.53 -20.78
N GLU A 224 -9.98 -14.66 -20.15
CA GLU A 224 -8.80 -14.88 -19.33
C GLU A 224 -8.29 -16.30 -19.53
N GLN A 225 -6.97 -16.46 -19.48
CA GLN A 225 -6.34 -17.77 -19.49
C GLN A 225 -5.08 -17.72 -18.62
N VAL A 226 -4.91 -18.72 -17.75
CA VAL A 226 -3.65 -18.94 -17.04
C VAL A 226 -2.70 -19.67 -17.99
N LEU A 227 -1.64 -19.00 -18.42
CA LEU A 227 -0.62 -19.56 -19.31
C LEU A 227 0.49 -20.29 -18.55
N ILE A 228 0.84 -19.81 -17.35
CA ILE A 228 1.70 -20.54 -16.41
C ILE A 228 0.95 -20.59 -15.10
N LYS A 229 0.80 -21.78 -14.52
CA LYS A 229 0.15 -21.97 -13.23
C LYS A 229 1.19 -21.87 -12.10
N GLY A 230 1.01 -20.88 -11.24
CA GLY A 230 1.73 -20.76 -9.97
C GLY A 230 1.09 -21.58 -8.85
N ASP A 231 1.83 -21.79 -7.79
CA ASP A 231 1.42 -22.51 -6.58
C ASP A 231 1.36 -21.61 -5.34
N GLY A 232 1.61 -20.32 -5.52
CA GLY A 232 1.59 -19.34 -4.45
C GLY A 232 0.19 -19.04 -3.93
N LYS A 233 0.13 -18.15 -2.93
CA LYS A 233 -1.14 -17.76 -2.31
C LYS A 233 -2.12 -17.17 -3.33
N LYS A 234 -3.40 -17.37 -3.07
CA LYS A 234 -4.48 -16.78 -3.85
C LYS A 234 -4.49 -15.25 -3.66
N VAL A 235 -4.69 -14.53 -4.74
CA VAL A 235 -4.90 -13.08 -4.76
C VAL A 235 -6.30 -12.78 -4.25
N GLU A 236 -6.39 -11.94 -3.23
CA GLU A 236 -7.65 -11.52 -2.61
C GLU A 236 -7.94 -10.05 -2.94
N ALA A 237 -9.23 -9.71 -3.04
CA ALA A 237 -9.64 -8.33 -3.22
C ALA A 237 -9.15 -7.45 -2.04
N GLY A 238 -8.65 -6.27 -2.34
CA GLY A 238 -8.09 -5.31 -1.38
C GLY A 238 -6.58 -5.40 -1.20
N GLN A 239 -5.94 -6.48 -1.64
CA GLN A 239 -4.48 -6.63 -1.61
C GLN A 239 -3.79 -5.71 -2.62
N ALA A 240 -2.54 -5.39 -2.37
CA ALA A 240 -1.63 -4.89 -3.40
C ALA A 240 -1.14 -6.08 -4.21
N LEU A 241 -1.54 -6.16 -5.48
CA LEU A 241 -1.02 -7.09 -6.47
C LEU A 241 0.30 -6.55 -7.02
N ILE A 242 1.39 -7.29 -6.86
CA ILE A 242 2.70 -6.95 -7.43
C ILE A 242 2.88 -7.77 -8.70
N ALA A 243 3.10 -7.11 -9.83
CA ALA A 243 3.12 -7.76 -11.13
C ALA A 243 4.16 -7.19 -12.09
N GLN A 244 4.62 -8.03 -13.01
CA GLN A 244 5.09 -7.56 -14.31
C GLN A 244 3.95 -7.67 -15.31
N TYR A 245 3.84 -6.72 -16.23
CA TYR A 245 2.81 -6.78 -17.25
C TYR A 245 3.26 -6.15 -18.57
N THR A 246 2.59 -6.55 -19.64
CA THR A 246 2.63 -5.86 -20.93
C THR A 246 1.20 -5.75 -21.46
N GLY A 247 0.82 -4.55 -21.87
CA GLY A 247 -0.49 -4.22 -22.44
C GLY A 247 -0.38 -3.79 -23.90
N VAL A 248 -1.17 -4.41 -24.77
CA VAL A 248 -1.32 -4.01 -26.18
C VAL A 248 -2.78 -3.74 -26.52
N LYS A 249 -3.03 -2.90 -27.52
CA LYS A 249 -4.37 -2.74 -28.09
C LYS A 249 -4.67 -3.89 -29.04
N TRP A 250 -5.86 -4.47 -28.97
CA TRP A 250 -6.30 -5.51 -29.90
C TRP A 250 -6.32 -5.00 -31.35
N GLU A 251 -6.73 -3.75 -31.55
CA GLU A 251 -7.05 -3.20 -32.88
C GLU A 251 -5.84 -3.09 -33.81
N ASP A 252 -4.67 -2.80 -33.26
CA ASP A 252 -3.44 -2.60 -34.04
C ASP A 252 -2.24 -3.40 -33.49
N GLY A 253 -2.42 -4.16 -32.41
CA GLY A 253 -1.35 -4.91 -31.74
C GLY A 253 -0.28 -4.02 -31.08
N LYS A 254 -0.46 -2.70 -31.05
CA LYS A 254 0.56 -1.80 -30.50
C LYS A 254 0.55 -1.84 -28.99
N LYS A 255 1.75 -1.98 -28.42
CA LYS A 255 2.01 -1.80 -26.99
C LYS A 255 1.64 -0.38 -26.58
N PHE A 256 0.81 -0.26 -25.55
CA PHE A 256 0.49 1.03 -24.93
C PHE A 256 1.13 1.18 -23.56
N ASP A 257 1.41 0.06 -22.87
CA ASP A 257 2.04 0.10 -21.54
C ASP A 257 2.79 -1.20 -21.21
N SER A 258 3.79 -1.11 -20.34
CA SER A 258 4.54 -2.24 -19.80
C SER A 258 5.32 -1.83 -18.57
N SER A 259 5.24 -2.61 -17.49
CA SER A 259 6.02 -2.41 -16.27
C SER A 259 7.54 -2.37 -16.53
N TRP A 260 8.01 -3.14 -17.52
CA TRP A 260 9.42 -3.13 -17.95
C TRP A 260 9.91 -1.78 -18.47
N ASP A 261 9.02 -0.93 -18.99
CA ASP A 261 9.37 0.43 -19.43
C ASP A 261 9.47 1.41 -18.23
N HIS A 262 8.91 1.02 -17.07
CA HIS A 262 8.83 1.82 -15.85
C HIS A 262 9.79 1.37 -14.75
N GLY A 263 10.79 0.56 -15.12
CA GLY A 263 11.84 0.11 -14.19
C GLY A 263 11.57 -1.25 -13.54
N GLY A 264 10.52 -1.98 -13.95
CA GLY A 264 10.28 -3.36 -13.54
C GLY A 264 8.96 -3.55 -12.79
N ALA A 265 8.90 -4.56 -11.93
CA ALA A 265 7.69 -4.95 -11.20
C ALA A 265 6.99 -3.75 -10.56
N THR A 266 5.67 -3.70 -10.69
CA THR A 266 4.83 -2.59 -10.20
C THR A 266 3.71 -3.16 -9.36
N ALA A 267 3.24 -2.39 -8.38
CA ALA A 267 2.18 -2.81 -7.47
C ALA A 267 0.91 -1.97 -7.64
N PHE A 268 -0.25 -2.61 -7.57
CA PHE A 268 -1.56 -1.99 -7.71
C PHE A 268 -2.53 -2.59 -6.69
N GLN A 269 -3.43 -1.80 -6.14
CA GLN A 269 -4.50 -2.38 -5.32
C GLN A 269 -5.56 -3.02 -6.22
N ILE A 270 -5.87 -4.29 -5.99
CA ILE A 270 -6.77 -5.08 -6.85
C ILE A 270 -8.12 -5.32 -6.18
N GLY A 271 -9.20 -5.40 -6.95
CA GLY A 271 -10.55 -5.67 -6.46
C GLY A 271 -11.22 -4.50 -5.74
N THR A 272 -10.72 -3.27 -5.93
CA THR A 272 -11.21 -2.04 -5.27
C THR A 272 -11.66 -0.95 -6.27
N GLY A 273 -11.65 -1.26 -7.56
CA GLY A 273 -11.87 -0.29 -8.65
C GLY A 273 -10.72 0.68 -8.85
N SER A 274 -9.54 0.43 -8.26
CA SER A 274 -8.34 1.26 -8.42
C SER A 274 -7.62 1.00 -9.76
N VAL A 275 -7.91 -0.13 -10.41
CA VAL A 275 -7.43 -0.46 -11.77
C VAL A 275 -8.63 -0.68 -12.69
N VAL A 276 -8.38 -0.92 -13.99
CA VAL A 276 -9.45 -1.25 -14.94
C VAL A 276 -10.24 -2.47 -14.47
N ALA A 277 -11.56 -2.44 -14.63
CA ALA A 277 -12.45 -3.47 -14.08
C ALA A 277 -12.14 -4.89 -14.57
N GLY A 278 -11.53 -5.03 -15.75
CA GLY A 278 -11.06 -6.32 -16.27
C GLY A 278 -9.92 -6.93 -15.45
N TRP A 279 -9.03 -6.12 -14.86
CA TRP A 279 -8.01 -6.59 -13.92
C TRP A 279 -8.66 -7.05 -12.61
N ASP A 280 -9.54 -6.21 -12.03
CA ASP A 280 -10.25 -6.55 -10.79
C ASP A 280 -11.02 -7.87 -10.90
N LYS A 281 -11.70 -8.09 -12.04
CA LYS A 281 -12.45 -9.33 -12.29
C LYS A 281 -11.55 -10.50 -12.64
N GLY A 282 -10.48 -10.26 -13.40
CA GLY A 282 -9.68 -11.32 -14.00
C GLY A 282 -8.53 -11.84 -13.12
N LEU A 283 -8.02 -11.01 -12.21
CA LEU A 283 -6.83 -11.34 -11.40
C LEU A 283 -7.17 -11.72 -9.96
N VAL A 284 -8.30 -11.24 -9.41
CA VAL A 284 -8.77 -11.72 -8.10
C VAL A 284 -9.06 -13.22 -8.20
N GLY A 285 -8.52 -13.98 -7.26
CA GLY A 285 -8.63 -15.42 -7.20
C GLY A 285 -7.62 -16.21 -8.04
N LYS A 286 -6.76 -15.54 -8.80
CA LYS A 286 -5.54 -16.13 -9.37
C LYS A 286 -4.50 -16.32 -8.26
N ASN A 287 -3.38 -16.94 -8.58
CA ASN A 287 -2.35 -17.30 -7.61
C ASN A 287 -1.08 -16.50 -7.87
N VAL A 288 -0.35 -16.19 -6.82
CA VAL A 288 1.04 -15.77 -6.96
C VAL A 288 1.81 -16.86 -7.72
N GLY A 289 2.58 -16.45 -8.73
CA GLY A 289 3.23 -17.34 -9.68
C GLY A 289 2.41 -17.61 -10.95
N ASP A 290 1.16 -17.16 -11.06
CA ASP A 290 0.41 -17.29 -12.31
C ASP A 290 0.92 -16.27 -13.36
N ARG A 291 1.13 -16.71 -14.61
CA ARG A 291 1.13 -15.83 -15.79
C ARG A 291 -0.26 -15.88 -16.42
N VAL A 292 -0.94 -14.73 -16.50
CA VAL A 292 -2.33 -14.63 -16.95
C VAL A 292 -2.40 -13.79 -18.22
N LEU A 293 -3.02 -14.33 -19.26
CA LEU A 293 -3.42 -13.59 -20.45
C LEU A 293 -4.86 -13.11 -20.27
N LEU A 294 -5.08 -11.81 -20.44
CA LEU A 294 -6.39 -11.16 -20.35
C LEU A 294 -6.73 -10.47 -21.66
N VAL A 295 -7.99 -10.57 -22.09
CA VAL A 295 -8.57 -9.76 -23.18
C VAL A 295 -9.76 -9.01 -22.61
N ILE A 296 -9.63 -7.69 -22.51
CA ILE A 296 -10.52 -6.81 -21.76
C ILE A 296 -11.27 -5.91 -22.75
N PRO A 297 -12.60 -6.07 -22.91
CA PRO A 297 -13.38 -5.19 -23.77
C PRO A 297 -13.41 -3.76 -23.22
N PRO A 298 -13.69 -2.73 -24.04
CA PRO A 298 -13.66 -1.33 -23.63
C PRO A 298 -14.51 -1.03 -22.38
N SER A 299 -15.67 -1.69 -22.24
CA SER A 299 -16.57 -1.54 -21.09
C SER A 299 -15.97 -1.99 -19.75
N LEU A 300 -14.93 -2.83 -19.78
CA LEU A 300 -14.15 -3.27 -18.61
C LEU A 300 -12.73 -2.68 -18.61
N GLY A 301 -12.40 -1.87 -19.61
CA GLY A 301 -11.17 -1.09 -19.73
C GLY A 301 -11.44 0.39 -19.44
N TYR A 302 -11.13 1.25 -20.42
CA TYR A 302 -11.25 2.71 -20.28
C TYR A 302 -12.55 3.30 -20.86
N GLY A 303 -13.52 2.48 -21.25
CA GLY A 303 -14.74 2.96 -21.95
C GLY A 303 -15.62 3.91 -21.16
N ALA A 304 -15.53 3.93 -19.83
CA ALA A 304 -16.21 4.90 -18.98
C ALA A 304 -15.52 6.28 -18.93
N ASN A 305 -14.29 6.38 -19.45
CA ASN A 305 -13.53 7.63 -19.52
C ASN A 305 -13.37 8.06 -20.99
N PRO A 306 -14.31 8.86 -21.54
CA PRO A 306 -14.28 9.24 -22.95
C PRO A 306 -13.08 10.10 -23.35
N SER A 307 -12.39 10.71 -22.38
CA SER A 307 -11.17 11.50 -22.59
C SER A 307 -9.92 10.63 -22.74
N SER A 308 -9.99 9.33 -22.43
CA SER A 308 -8.87 8.41 -22.63
C SER A 308 -8.70 8.05 -24.10
N GLU A 309 -7.46 8.08 -24.59
CA GLU A 309 -7.12 7.57 -25.93
C GLU A 309 -7.44 6.08 -26.10
N LEU A 310 -7.58 5.34 -24.99
CA LEU A 310 -7.90 3.91 -24.95
C LEU A 310 -9.40 3.63 -24.78
N ALA A 311 -10.26 4.67 -24.73
CA ALA A 311 -11.68 4.52 -24.40
C ALA A 311 -12.45 3.57 -25.33
N LYS A 312 -12.00 3.42 -26.58
CA LYS A 312 -12.65 2.58 -27.59
C LYS A 312 -11.95 1.23 -27.80
N ASN A 313 -10.83 1.00 -27.14
CA ASN A 313 -9.95 -0.13 -27.42
C ASN A 313 -10.26 -1.34 -26.54
N THR A 314 -10.20 -2.53 -27.15
CA THR A 314 -10.04 -3.79 -26.43
C THR A 314 -8.58 -3.93 -26.04
N LEU A 315 -8.31 -4.19 -24.77
CA LEU A 315 -6.96 -4.26 -24.23
C LEU A 315 -6.57 -5.72 -24.03
N VAL A 316 -5.37 -6.08 -24.44
CA VAL A 316 -4.79 -7.41 -24.16
C VAL A 316 -3.64 -7.23 -23.21
N PHE A 317 -3.65 -7.97 -22.12
CA PHE A 317 -2.57 -7.97 -21.13
C PHE A 317 -1.99 -9.36 -20.95
N VAL A 318 -0.67 -9.43 -20.80
CA VAL A 318 0.00 -10.56 -20.15
C VAL A 318 0.49 -10.06 -18.80
N VAL A 319 0.12 -10.75 -17.72
CA VAL A 319 0.39 -10.35 -16.34
C VAL A 319 1.06 -11.51 -15.61
N ASP A 320 2.27 -11.28 -15.12
CA ASP A 320 2.97 -12.16 -14.19
C ASP A 320 2.66 -11.71 -12.77
N ILE A 321 2.00 -12.56 -11.98
CA ILE A 321 1.68 -12.26 -10.59
C ILE A 321 2.87 -12.67 -9.72
N LEU A 322 3.58 -11.69 -9.17
CA LEU A 322 4.85 -11.91 -8.48
C LEU A 322 4.71 -11.94 -6.95
N GLY A 323 3.66 -11.34 -6.41
CA GLY A 323 3.41 -11.31 -4.98
C GLY A 323 2.19 -10.49 -4.60
N THR A 324 1.86 -10.51 -3.31
CA THR A 324 0.84 -9.64 -2.73
C THR A 324 1.27 -9.05 -1.38
N ALA A 325 0.72 -7.88 -1.05
CA ALA A 325 0.90 -7.19 0.24
C ALA A 325 -0.45 -6.66 0.79
#